data_AF-A0A8S3CNR7-F1
#
_entry.id   AF-A0A8S3CNR7-F1
#
_cell.length_a   1.000
_cell.length_b   1.000
_cell.length_c   1.000
_cell.angle_alpha   90.00
_cell.angle_beta   90.00
_cell.angle_gamma   90.00
#
_symmetry.space_group_name_H-M   'P 1'
#
loop_
_entity.id
_entity.type
_entity.pdbx_description
1 polymer ?
#
loop_
_entity_poly.entity_id
_entity_poly.type
_entity_poly.pdbx_seq_one_letter_code
_entity_poly.pdbx_strand_id
1 'polypeptide(L)' 'TLCALAVYNVTIIDLPFPLVLYKKLLNKGKIDLDDMKSLSPTIYLSLKSLLNYTEDDLESALCFAFVIERDCFGETREIE' A
#
# COMPACT_ATOMS: atom_id res chain seq x y z
N THR A 1 -1.59 16.04 13.86
CA THR A 1 -1.04 17.03 14.82
C THR A 1 -0.41 16.36 16.04
N LEU A 2 -1.01 15.31 16.62
CA LEU A 2 -0.47 14.63 17.83
C LEU A 2 0.97 14.08 17.67
N CYS A 3 1.26 13.33 16.60
CA CYS A 3 2.61 12.76 16.41
C CYS A 3 3.69 13.85 16.27
N ALA A 4 3.39 14.92 15.55
CA ALA A 4 4.30 16.06 15.42
C ALA A 4 4.55 16.75 16.77
N LEU A 5 3.50 16.88 17.60
CA LEU A 5 3.61 17.44 18.94
C LEU A 5 4.44 16.57 19.89
N ALA A 6 4.27 15.24 19.82
CA ALA A 6 5.07 14.30 20.60
C ALA A 6 6.57 14.37 20.24
N VAL A 7 6.89 14.45 18.94
CA VAL A 7 8.27 14.65 18.46
C VAL A 7 8.83 15.99 18.94
N TYR A 8 8.06 17.08 18.85
CA TYR A 8 8.47 18.42 19.31
C TYR A 8 8.77 18.45 20.81
N ASN A 9 7.93 17.82 21.63
CA ASN A 9 8.09 17.74 23.07
C ASN A 9 9.02 16.62 23.53
N VAL A 10 9.77 15.97 22.63
CA VAL A 10 10.69 14.85 22.93
C VAL A 10 10.01 13.75 23.77
N THR A 11 8.74 13.52 23.50
CA THR A 11 7.91 12.54 24.22
C THR A 11 7.86 11.25 23.41
N ILE A 12 8.27 10.15 24.02
CA ILE A 12 8.20 8.82 23.40
C ILE A 12 6.74 8.35 23.40
N ILE A 13 6.25 7.92 22.23
CA ILE A 13 4.93 7.36 22.04
C ILE A 13 5.06 6.02 21.31
N ASP A 14 4.23 5.05 21.71
CA ASP A 14 4.16 3.76 21.02
C ASP A 14 3.24 3.90 19.80
N LEU A 15 3.84 3.83 18.61
CA LEU A 15 3.13 3.89 17.33
C LEU A 15 3.48 2.63 16.53
N PRO A 16 2.65 1.57 16.60
CA PRO A 16 2.87 0.33 15.88
C PRO A 16 2.50 0.46 14.39
N PHE A 17 2.95 1.52 13.73
CA PHE A 17 2.73 1.75 12.32
C PHE A 17 3.57 0.80 11.45
N PRO A 18 3.02 0.35 10.31
CA PRO A 18 3.80 -0.36 9.30
C PRO A 18 5.04 0.42 8.87
N LEU A 19 6.15 -0.30 8.65
CA LEU A 19 7.46 0.29 8.33
C LEU A 19 7.42 1.25 7.13
N VAL A 20 6.60 0.95 6.14
CA VAL A 20 6.42 1.78 4.94
C VAL A 20 5.96 3.21 5.26
N LEU A 21 5.19 3.41 6.33
CA LEU A 21 4.77 4.75 6.75
C LEU A 21 5.98 5.57 7.22
N TYR A 22 6.94 4.96 7.93
CA TYR A 22 8.19 5.61 8.30
C TYR A 22 9.06 5.93 7.08
N LYS A 23 9.17 5.01 6.11
CA LYS A 23 9.88 5.27 4.85
C LYS A 23 9.29 6.49 4.12
N LYS A 24 7.96 6.55 4.03
CA LYS A 24 7.22 7.67 3.41
C LYS A 24 7.42 8.99 4.18
N LEU A 25 7.31 8.97 5.50
CA LEU A 25 7.49 10.17 6.35
C LEU A 25 8.92 10.72 6.28
N LEU A 26 9.92 9.85 6.21
CA LEU A 26 11.33 10.24 6.12
C LEU A 26 11.77 10.57 4.70
N ASN A 27 10.90 10.38 3.70
CA ASN A 27 11.25 10.44 2.27
C ASN A 27 12.50 9.61 1.94
N LYS A 28 12.62 8.43 2.58
CA LYS A 28 13.78 7.55 2.51
C LYS A 28 13.41 6.22 1.87
N GLY A 29 14.20 5.83 0.88
CA GLY A 29 14.08 4.56 0.17
C GLY A 29 12.98 4.58 -0.89
N LYS A 30 13.13 3.69 -1.89
CA LYS A 30 12.06 3.41 -2.84
C LYS A 30 10.99 2.58 -2.12
N ILE A 31 9.73 2.98 -2.26
CA ILE A 31 8.60 2.14 -1.85
C ILE A 31 8.41 1.09 -2.94
N ASP A 32 8.37 -0.18 -2.56
CA ASP A 32 8.25 -1.30 -3.48
C ASP A 32 7.12 -2.26 -3.08
N LEU A 33 6.84 -3.27 -3.91
CA LEU A 33 5.76 -4.24 -3.68
C LEU A 33 5.88 -4.93 -2.31
N ASP A 34 7.08 -5.23 -1.82
CA ASP A 34 7.25 -5.88 -0.51
C ASP A 34 6.78 -5.00 0.67
N ASP A 35 6.74 -3.68 0.50
CA ASP A 35 6.18 -2.78 1.51
C ASP A 35 4.66 -2.96 1.66
N MET A 36 3.98 -3.36 0.58
CA MET A 36 2.54 -3.64 0.60
C MET A 36 2.18 -4.83 1.49
N LYS A 37 3.11 -5.77 1.71
CA LYS A 37 2.88 -6.92 2.61
C LYS A 37 2.47 -6.50 4.02
N SER A 38 3.05 -5.39 4.50
CA SER A 38 2.76 -4.84 5.83
C SER A 38 1.47 -4.01 5.89
N LEU A 39 0.96 -3.55 4.75
CA LEU A 39 -0.26 -2.74 4.64
C LEU A 39 -1.50 -3.59 4.34
N SER A 40 -1.39 -4.47 3.34
CA SER A 40 -2.44 -5.35 2.90
C SER A 40 -1.82 -6.64 2.35
N PRO A 41 -1.77 -7.72 3.14
CA PRO A 41 -1.22 -8.98 2.68
C PRO A 41 -2.02 -9.56 1.51
N THR A 42 -3.33 -9.31 1.45
CA THR A 42 -4.19 -9.75 0.34
C THR A 42 -3.79 -9.11 -0.99
N ILE A 43 -3.61 -7.79 -1.02
CA ILE A 43 -3.20 -7.07 -2.24
C ILE A 43 -1.78 -7.49 -2.62
N TYR A 44 -0.87 -7.60 -1.65
CA TYR A 44 0.49 -8.09 -1.89
C TYR A 44 0.49 -9.44 -2.58
N LEU A 45 -0.25 -10.42 -2.06
CA LEU A 45 -0.33 -11.76 -2.63
C LEU A 45 -0.94 -11.75 -4.03
N SER A 46 -2.03 -11.01 -4.24
CA SER A 46 -2.67 -10.89 -5.56
C SER A 46 -1.72 -10.32 -6.61
N LEU A 47 -1.05 -9.20 -6.31
CA LEU A 47 -0.08 -8.58 -7.22
C LEU A 47 1.17 -9.45 -7.41
N LYS A 48 1.60 -10.18 -6.38
CA LYS A 48 2.73 -11.12 -6.49
C LYS A 48 2.38 -12.33 -7.35
N SER A 49 1.17 -12.86 -7.23
CA SER A 49 0.65 -13.90 -8.11
C SER A 49 0.56 -13.42 -9.55
N LEU A 50 0.08 -12.20 -9.78
CA LEU A 50 0.07 -11.56 -11.09
C LEU A 50 1.49 -11.44 -11.68
N LEU A 51 2.45 -10.97 -10.89
CA LEU A 51 3.85 -10.83 -11.33
C LEU A 51 4.50 -12.18 -11.66
N ASN A 52 4.10 -13.25 -10.97
CA ASN A 52 4.63 -14.60 -11.15
C ASN A 52 3.81 -15.43 -12.16
N TYR A 53 2.82 -14.85 -12.82
CA TYR A 53 1.99 -15.54 -13.80
C TYR A 53 2.81 -15.84 -15.06
N THR A 54 2.88 -17.11 -15.45
CA THR A 54 3.73 -17.58 -16.57
C THR A 54 2.94 -18.02 -17.80
N GLU A 55 1.62 -18.14 -17.70
CA GLU A 55 0.78 -18.59 -18.81
C GLU A 55 0.50 -17.43 -19.80
N ASP A 56 0.33 -17.76 -21.07
CA ASP A 56 0.16 -16.79 -22.15
C ASP A 56 -1.27 -16.18 -22.22
N ASP A 57 -2.19 -16.61 -21.34
CA ASP A 57 -3.60 -16.23 -21.35
C ASP A 57 -3.95 -15.11 -20.35
N LEU A 58 -2.94 -14.46 -19.77
CA LEU A 58 -3.07 -13.43 -18.71
C LEU A 58 -4.17 -12.39 -19.01
N GLU A 59 -4.16 -11.84 -20.22
CA GLU A 59 -5.10 -10.80 -20.66
C GLU A 59 -6.55 -11.31 -20.62
N SER A 60 -6.77 -12.54 -21.12
CA SER A 60 -8.09 -13.16 -21.14
C SER A 60 -8.54 -13.69 -19.78
N ALA A 61 -7.61 -14.15 -18.95
CA ALA A 61 -7.90 -14.75 -17.65
C ALA A 61 -8.29 -13.72 -16.58
N LEU A 62 -7.67 -12.53 -16.62
CA LEU A 62 -7.89 -11.48 -15.61
C LEU A 62 -8.71 -10.30 -16.12
N CYS A 63 -8.51 -9.90 -17.38
CA CYS A 63 -9.20 -8.77 -18.00
C CYS A 63 -9.17 -7.49 -17.14
N PHE A 64 -8.01 -7.19 -16.52
CA PHE A 64 -7.84 -6.00 -15.69
C PHE A 64 -7.49 -4.76 -16.51
N ALA A 65 -7.96 -3.60 -16.05
CA ALA A 65 -7.54 -2.29 -16.52
C ALA A 65 -6.58 -1.65 -15.49
N PHE A 66 -5.81 -0.64 -15.91
CA PHE A 66 -4.99 0.18 -15.01
C PHE A 66 -5.85 1.19 -14.25
N VAL A 67 -6.72 0.67 -13.37
CA VAL A 67 -7.66 1.46 -12.58
C VAL A 67 -7.62 0.98 -11.13
N ILE A 68 -7.75 1.91 -10.19
CA ILE A 68 -7.90 1.61 -8.77
C ILE A 68 -9.31 1.98 -8.32
N GLU A 69 -10.01 1.02 -7.75
CA GLU A 69 -11.28 1.24 -7.07
C GLU A 69 -11.04 1.54 -5.59
N ARG A 70 -11.70 2.57 -5.05
CA ARG A 70 -11.69 2.88 -3.62
C ARG A 70 -13.08 3.17 -3.09
N ASP A 71 -13.41 2.55 -1.97
CA ASP A 71 -14.50 3.03 -1.13
C ASP A 71 -14.10 4.34 -0.42
N CYS A 72 -14.90 5.37 -0.62
CA CYS A 72 -14.78 6.67 0.01
C CYS A 72 -16.11 7.04 0.65
N PHE A 73 -16.25 6.80 1.96
CA PHE A 73 -17.45 7.11 2.73
C PHE A 73 -18.72 6.38 2.22
N GLY A 74 -18.56 5.12 1.77
CA GLY A 74 -19.66 4.32 1.22
C GLY A 74 -19.98 4.59 -0.25
N GLU A 75 -19.19 5.45 -0.90
CA GLU A 75 -19.21 5.63 -2.36
C GLU A 75 -17.97 4.97 -2.96
N THR A 76 -18.18 4.06 -3.91
CA THR A 76 -17.10 3.54 -4.75
C THR A 76 -16.65 4.60 -5.75
N ARG A 77 -15.34 4.86 -5.81
CA ARG A 77 -14.71 5.75 -6.79
C ARG A 77 -13.62 5.01 -7.56
N GLU A 78 -13.68 5.11 -8.89
CA GLU A 78 -12.63 4.65 -9.78
C GLU A 78 -11.64 5.78 -10.07
N ILE A 79 -10.35 5.45 -10.03
CA ILE A 79 -9.25 6.37 -10.31
C ILE A 79 -8.33 5.69 -11.32
N GLU A 80 -8.15 6.32 -12.49
CA GLU A 80 -7.12 5.96 -13.48
C GLU A 80 -5.71 6.41 -13.04
#